data_AF-A0A699ZR26-F1
#
_entry.id   AF-A0A699ZR26-F1
#
_cell.length_a   1.000
_cell.length_b   1.000
_cell.length_c   1.000
_cell.angle_alpha   90.00
_cell.angle_beta   90.00
_cell.angle_gamma   90.00
#
_symmetry.space_group_name_H-M   'P 1'
#
loop_
_entity.id
_entity.type
_entity.pdbx_description
1 polymer ?
#
loop_
_entity_poly.entity_id
_entity_poly.type
_entity_poly.pdbx_seq_one_letter_code
_entity_poly.pdbx_strand_id
1 'polypeptide(L)'
;MACDFDLLSGRPTLDGDPPSAAGSGLLEGQALDALVHELVHALGFHFSLLSSFRQATGAGGNPVTGRPLPVTVLNRTLPSSPRPVSFLATPRVQQEARRSLGCDAAPGAQLEDEGSAGQALHHWEFRFFHMDLMTPLFLSGVRSRVTGVTLAALQDSGWYAPRWDYVQPPVARLAPGCEAVTTPCAVSQARSPGQYYCSTNGTASRQASPGCLSATVPGMCQAATPFSNGCGLTSCGASGLLLTPWDPPAPANLSCPVASQLGLQALTGPTSQTSSPMA
;
A
#
# COMPACT_ATOMS: atom_id res chain seq x y z
N MET A 1 11.26 -3.75 15.71
CA MET A 1 10.77 -5.13 15.88
C MET A 1 10.07 -5.27 17.23
N ALA A 2 8.84 -5.85 17.24
CA ALA A 2 8.10 -6.17 18.45
C ALA A 2 8.99 -6.92 19.48
N CYS A 3 9.11 -6.33 20.67
CA CYS A 3 9.97 -6.83 21.75
C CYS A 3 9.19 -7.34 22.96
N ASP A 4 7.87 -7.12 22.98
CA ASP A 4 6.97 -7.63 24.00
C ASP A 4 5.67 -8.18 23.37
N PHE A 5 5.09 -9.19 24.01
CA PHE A 5 3.91 -9.89 23.53
C PHE A 5 2.94 -10.17 24.67
N ASP A 6 1.65 -10.04 24.37
CA ASP A 6 0.60 -10.53 25.26
C ASP A 6 0.67 -12.06 25.38
N LEU A 7 0.83 -12.55 26.60
CA LEU A 7 1.08 -13.98 26.87
C LEU A 7 -0.09 -14.90 26.50
N LEU A 8 -1.31 -14.36 26.40
CA LEU A 8 -2.51 -15.14 26.10
C LEU A 8 -2.77 -15.26 24.59
N SER A 9 -2.60 -14.16 23.85
CA SER A 9 -2.90 -14.08 22.43
C SER A 9 -1.67 -14.20 21.52
N GLY A 10 -0.46 -13.98 22.08
CA GLY A 10 0.78 -13.84 21.33
C GLY A 10 0.82 -12.57 20.47
N ARG A 11 -0.06 -11.59 20.74
CA ARG A 11 -0.11 -10.31 20.02
C ARG A 11 1.05 -9.41 20.43
N PRO A 12 1.72 -8.72 19.50
CA PRO A 12 2.68 -7.66 19.83
C PRO A 12 2.07 -6.58 20.73
N THR A 13 2.78 -6.19 21.80
CA THR A 13 2.36 -5.12 22.74
C THR A 13 3.32 -3.94 22.77
N LEU A 14 4.60 -4.16 22.48
CA LEU A 14 5.63 -3.12 22.43
C LEU A 14 6.58 -3.38 21.27
N ASP A 15 7.03 -2.32 20.62
CA ASP A 15 8.12 -2.35 19.63
C ASP A 15 9.39 -1.72 20.22
N GLY A 16 10.52 -2.39 20.01
CA GLY A 16 11.85 -1.93 20.45
C GLY A 16 12.57 -1.04 19.45
N ASP A 17 12.10 -0.96 18.21
CA ASP A 17 12.67 -0.03 17.22
C ASP A 17 11.86 1.28 17.23
N PRO A 18 12.44 2.41 17.65
CA PRO A 18 11.81 3.69 17.38
C PRO A 18 11.72 3.86 15.84
N PRO A 19 10.65 4.45 15.31
CA PRO A 19 10.53 4.67 13.88
C PRO A 19 11.76 5.41 13.40
N SER A 20 12.55 4.78 12.53
CA SER A 20 13.72 5.42 11.90
C SER A 20 13.31 6.49 10.87
N ALA A 21 12.04 6.92 10.89
CA ALA A 21 11.45 8.02 10.14
C ALA A 21 12.07 9.40 10.42
N ALA A 22 12.95 9.54 11.42
CA ALA A 22 13.68 10.77 11.71
C ALA A 22 14.90 10.97 10.78
N GLY A 23 14.72 10.80 9.47
CA GLY A 23 15.68 11.20 8.45
C GLY A 23 15.32 12.60 7.94
N SER A 24 16.21 13.58 8.14
CA SER A 24 16.09 14.95 7.63
C SER A 24 15.91 14.95 6.10
N GLY A 25 14.70 15.20 5.59
CA GLY A 25 14.46 15.32 4.14
C GLY A 25 13.10 14.85 3.62
N LEU A 26 12.26 14.20 4.44
CA LEU A 26 10.90 13.84 4.04
C LEU A 26 9.98 15.07 4.05
N LEU A 27 9.11 15.20 3.05
CA LEU A 27 8.00 16.15 3.09
C LEU A 27 7.06 15.78 4.26
N GLU A 28 6.38 16.75 4.87
CA GLU A 28 5.56 16.56 6.08
C GLU A 28 4.58 15.37 5.97
N GLY A 29 3.95 15.19 4.80
CA GLY A 29 3.07 14.05 4.55
C GLY A 29 3.77 12.68 4.44
N GLN A 30 5.00 12.64 3.94
CA GLN A 30 5.78 11.39 3.84
C GLN A 30 6.38 10.98 5.19
N ALA A 31 6.69 11.95 6.07
CA ALA A 31 7.08 11.65 7.45
C ALA A 31 5.93 10.95 8.21
N LEU A 32 4.68 11.36 7.96
CA LEU A 32 3.51 10.67 8.50
C LEU A 32 3.36 9.26 7.91
N ASP A 33 3.55 9.09 6.60
CA ASP A 33 3.50 7.77 5.97
C ASP A 33 4.56 6.83 6.59
N ALA A 34 5.79 7.33 6.77
CA ALA A 34 6.87 6.58 7.43
C ALA A 34 6.50 6.21 8.88
N LEU A 35 5.93 7.13 9.65
CA LEU A 35 5.50 6.82 11.02
C LEU A 35 4.42 5.71 11.05
N VAL A 36 3.40 5.82 10.19
CA VAL A 36 2.33 4.81 10.15
C VAL A 36 2.86 3.46 9.64
N HIS A 37 3.82 3.47 8.71
CA HIS A 37 4.51 2.27 8.23
C HIS A 37 5.18 1.50 9.37
N GLU A 38 5.98 2.18 10.18
CA GLU A 38 6.66 1.56 11.33
C GLU A 38 5.66 1.09 12.41
N LEU A 39 4.54 1.80 12.58
CA LEU A 39 3.46 1.32 13.45
C LEU A 39 2.84 0.02 12.93
N VAL A 40 2.70 -0.16 11.62
CA VAL A 40 2.17 -1.41 11.05
C VAL A 40 3.15 -2.57 11.22
N HIS A 41 4.46 -2.32 11.16
CA HIS A 41 5.48 -3.30 11.57
C HIS A 41 5.29 -3.70 13.05
N ALA A 42 5.18 -2.71 13.95
CA ALA A 42 4.96 -2.92 15.38
C ALA A 42 3.69 -3.74 15.66
N LEU A 43 2.64 -3.51 14.87
CA LEU A 43 1.36 -4.23 15.02
C LEU A 43 1.44 -5.68 14.57
N GLY A 44 2.42 -6.08 13.74
CA GLY A 44 2.60 -7.48 13.38
C GLY A 44 2.99 -7.77 11.94
N PHE A 45 3.04 -6.76 11.07
CA PHE A 45 3.46 -6.97 9.68
C PHE A 45 4.98 -7.04 9.59
N HIS A 46 5.57 -8.15 10.00
CA HIS A 46 7.01 -8.33 10.04
C HIS A 46 7.31 -9.81 9.81
N PHE A 47 8.35 -10.17 9.03
CA PHE A 47 8.55 -11.57 8.59
C PHE A 47 8.60 -12.56 9.76
N SER A 48 9.24 -12.18 10.88
CA SER A 48 9.37 -13.02 12.08
C SER A 48 8.03 -13.29 12.79
N LEU A 49 7.00 -12.48 12.50
CA LEU A 49 5.67 -12.57 13.09
C LEU A 49 4.65 -13.22 12.16
N LEU A 50 4.95 -13.34 10.86
CA LEU A 50 4.04 -13.98 9.90
C LEU A 50 3.73 -15.44 10.31
N SER A 51 4.72 -16.20 10.76
CA SER A 51 4.52 -17.57 11.26
C SER A 51 3.69 -17.65 12.54
N SER A 52 3.53 -16.52 13.26
CA SER A 52 2.75 -16.42 14.49
C SER A 52 1.28 -16.07 14.24
N PHE A 53 0.87 -15.88 12.98
CA PHE A 53 -0.53 -15.59 12.64
C PHE A 53 -1.44 -16.75 13.04
N ARG A 54 -2.62 -16.42 13.58
CA ARG A 54 -3.56 -17.40 14.15
C ARG A 54 -4.92 -17.29 13.49
N GLN A 55 -5.66 -18.40 13.48
CA GLN A 55 -7.08 -18.35 13.12
C GLN A 55 -7.83 -17.48 14.12
N ALA A 56 -8.63 -16.52 13.63
CA ALA A 56 -9.57 -15.80 14.47
C ALA A 56 -10.68 -16.76 14.92
N THR A 57 -10.81 -17.02 16.22
CA THR A 57 -11.78 -17.99 16.77
C THR A 57 -13.02 -17.36 17.42
N GLY A 58 -13.16 -16.03 17.41
CA GLY A 58 -14.31 -15.31 17.99
C GLY A 58 -15.14 -14.51 16.99
N ALA A 59 -16.46 -14.45 17.20
CA ALA A 59 -17.30 -13.43 16.57
C ALA A 59 -16.93 -12.05 17.14
N GLY A 60 -16.63 -11.09 16.27
CA GLY A 60 -16.30 -9.71 16.67
C GLY A 60 -14.81 -9.40 16.86
N GLY A 61 -13.89 -10.27 16.42
CA GLY A 61 -12.47 -9.90 16.34
C GLY A 61 -11.70 -9.86 17.65
N ASN A 62 -12.23 -10.48 18.71
CA ASN A 62 -11.44 -10.72 19.91
C ASN A 62 -10.32 -11.73 19.57
N PRO A 63 -9.05 -11.41 19.85
CA PRO A 63 -7.93 -12.31 19.62
C PRO A 63 -8.04 -13.47 20.61
N VAL A 64 -8.27 -14.68 20.12
CA VAL A 64 -8.51 -15.85 20.97
C VAL A 64 -7.75 -17.02 20.38
N THR A 65 -6.76 -17.51 21.14
CA THR A 65 -6.22 -18.89 21.29
C THR A 65 -6.27 -19.84 20.08
N GLY A 66 -6.33 -19.30 18.88
CA GLY A 66 -6.55 -20.02 17.65
C GLY A 66 -5.33 -20.84 17.27
N ARG A 67 -5.59 -21.94 16.56
CA ARG A 67 -4.52 -22.72 15.95
C ARG A 67 -3.70 -21.81 15.03
N PRO A 68 -2.37 -21.98 14.96
CA PRO A 68 -1.54 -21.32 13.96
C PRO A 68 -2.12 -21.52 12.56
N LEU A 69 -2.06 -20.49 11.71
CA LEU A 69 -2.48 -20.64 10.33
C LEU A 69 -1.53 -21.61 9.60
N PRO A 70 -2.07 -22.64 8.91
CA PRO A 70 -1.26 -23.75 8.40
C PRO A 70 -0.35 -23.39 7.21
N VAL A 71 -0.55 -22.24 6.57
CA VAL A 71 0.35 -21.74 5.51
C VAL A 71 0.34 -20.22 5.53
N THR A 72 1.43 -19.62 6.01
CA THR A 72 1.58 -18.17 5.93
C THR A 72 2.40 -17.77 4.71
N VAL A 73 3.53 -18.43 4.46
CA VAL A 73 4.48 -18.03 3.40
C VAL A 73 4.69 -19.14 2.38
N LEU A 74 4.47 -18.85 1.10
CA LEU A 74 4.72 -19.75 -0.04
C LEU A 74 5.94 -19.29 -0.82
N ASN A 75 6.96 -20.14 -0.93
CA ASN A 75 8.14 -19.87 -1.75
C ASN A 75 7.96 -20.46 -3.15
N ARG A 76 8.20 -19.67 -4.20
CA ARG A 76 8.13 -20.12 -5.59
C ARG A 76 9.26 -19.51 -6.41
N THR A 77 9.68 -20.23 -7.45
CA THR A 77 10.46 -19.65 -8.54
C THR A 77 9.49 -19.34 -9.67
N LEU A 78 9.43 -18.08 -10.09
CA LEU A 78 8.52 -17.63 -11.15
C LEU A 78 9.31 -17.09 -12.34
N PRO A 79 8.81 -17.28 -13.58
CA PRO A 79 9.42 -16.64 -14.76
C PRO A 79 9.44 -15.11 -14.67
N SER A 80 8.52 -14.52 -13.91
CA SER A 80 8.40 -13.06 -13.75
C SER A 80 9.38 -12.44 -12.76
N SER A 81 10.17 -13.22 -12.03
CA SER A 81 11.21 -12.71 -11.13
C SER A 81 12.57 -13.35 -11.45
N PRO A 82 13.68 -12.60 -11.41
CA PRO A 82 15.02 -13.15 -11.54
C PRO A 82 15.46 -13.99 -10.32
N ARG A 83 14.68 -14.00 -9.23
CA ARG A 83 15.01 -14.64 -7.95
C ARG A 83 13.83 -15.48 -7.43
N PRO A 84 14.04 -16.37 -6.45
CA PRO A 84 12.95 -17.00 -5.71
C PRO A 84 12.13 -15.94 -4.98
N VAL A 85 10.81 -16.04 -5.10
CA VAL A 85 9.84 -15.11 -4.50
C VAL A 85 9.09 -15.78 -3.36
N SER A 86 8.67 -14.98 -2.38
CA SER A 86 7.85 -15.42 -1.25
C SER A 86 6.48 -14.75 -1.31
N PHE A 87 5.42 -15.48 -1.01
CA PHE A 87 4.06 -14.94 -0.96
C PHE A 87 3.45 -15.10 0.41
N LEU A 88 2.86 -14.04 0.96
CA LEU A 88 1.91 -14.16 2.05
C LEU A 88 0.57 -14.64 1.47
N ALA A 89 0.17 -15.87 1.81
CA ALA A 89 -0.93 -16.58 1.15
C ALA A 89 -2.10 -16.90 2.09
N THR A 90 -2.29 -16.08 3.14
CA THR A 90 -3.45 -16.20 4.02
C THR A 90 -4.74 -15.83 3.28
N PRO A 91 -5.92 -16.29 3.74
CA PRO A 91 -7.15 -16.24 2.96
C PRO A 91 -7.55 -14.84 2.43
N ARG A 92 -7.51 -13.80 3.29
CA ARG A 92 -7.87 -12.44 2.88
C ARG A 92 -6.75 -11.78 2.09
N VAL A 93 -5.49 -12.04 2.45
CA VAL A 93 -4.34 -11.52 1.69
C VAL A 93 -4.37 -12.04 0.26
N GLN A 94 -4.69 -13.32 0.05
CA GLN A 94 -4.86 -13.88 -1.29
C GLN A 94 -6.02 -13.21 -2.04
N GLN A 95 -7.15 -12.97 -1.38
CA GLN A 95 -8.30 -12.28 -2.00
C GLN A 95 -7.93 -10.85 -2.45
N GLU A 96 -7.32 -10.07 -1.56
CA GLU A 96 -6.94 -8.68 -1.85
C GLU A 96 -5.77 -8.58 -2.83
N ALA A 97 -4.86 -9.56 -2.85
CA ALA A 97 -3.83 -9.66 -3.89
C ALA A 97 -4.46 -9.88 -5.27
N ARG A 98 -5.38 -10.84 -5.43
CA ARG A 98 -6.08 -11.08 -6.71
C ARG A 98 -6.82 -9.84 -7.18
N ARG A 99 -7.52 -9.18 -6.27
CA ARG A 99 -8.26 -7.93 -6.54
C ARG A 99 -7.34 -6.79 -6.95
N SER A 100 -6.27 -6.54 -6.20
CA SER A 100 -5.35 -5.42 -6.45
C SER A 100 -4.55 -5.62 -7.73
N LEU A 101 -4.18 -6.87 -8.02
CA LEU A 101 -3.41 -7.22 -9.20
C LEU A 101 -4.27 -7.43 -10.45
N GLY A 102 -5.60 -7.56 -10.31
CA GLY A 102 -6.46 -7.98 -11.41
C GLY A 102 -6.06 -9.37 -11.94
N CYS A 103 -5.64 -10.27 -11.05
CA CYS A 103 -5.16 -11.59 -11.43
C CYS A 103 -5.62 -12.69 -10.48
N ASP A 104 -6.61 -13.48 -10.91
CA ASP A 104 -7.16 -14.60 -10.11
C ASP A 104 -6.15 -15.73 -9.87
N ALA A 105 -5.13 -15.85 -10.72
CA ALA A 105 -4.07 -16.84 -10.56
C ALA A 105 -3.05 -16.47 -9.47
N ALA A 106 -3.12 -15.27 -8.88
CA ALA A 106 -2.22 -14.86 -7.82
C ALA A 106 -2.35 -15.81 -6.60
N PRO A 107 -1.26 -16.45 -6.15
CA PRO A 107 -1.30 -17.40 -5.03
C PRO A 107 -1.40 -16.69 -3.66
N GLY A 108 -1.07 -15.39 -3.62
CA GLY A 108 -1.00 -14.54 -2.43
C GLY A 108 -0.44 -13.18 -2.83
N ALA A 109 -0.13 -12.33 -1.84
CA ALA A 109 0.62 -11.10 -2.08
C ALA A 109 2.12 -11.39 -2.01
N GLN A 110 2.86 -10.98 -3.03
CA GLN A 110 4.32 -11.16 -3.04
C GLN A 110 4.96 -10.26 -1.98
N LEU A 111 5.86 -10.83 -1.19
CA LEU A 111 6.74 -10.11 -0.29
C LEU A 111 7.99 -9.67 -1.04
N GLU A 112 8.53 -8.51 -0.65
CA GLU A 112 9.73 -7.92 -1.24
C GLU A 112 10.90 -8.91 -1.24
N ASP A 113 11.52 -9.09 -2.40
CA ASP A 113 12.66 -10.01 -2.61
C ASP A 113 13.99 -9.30 -2.88
N GLU A 114 13.99 -7.95 -2.97
CA GLU A 114 15.17 -7.11 -3.09
C GLU A 114 15.50 -6.36 -1.77
N GLY A 115 16.68 -5.73 -1.73
CA GLY A 115 17.18 -5.02 -0.55
C GLY A 115 18.02 -5.87 0.41
N SER A 116 18.33 -5.30 1.58
CA SER A 116 19.06 -6.00 2.64
C SER A 116 18.17 -7.01 3.38
N ALA A 117 18.76 -7.86 4.22
CA ALA A 117 18.03 -8.86 5.01
C ALA A 117 16.93 -8.27 5.93
N GLY A 118 16.95 -6.96 6.21
CA GLY A 118 15.91 -6.25 6.95
C GLY A 118 14.84 -5.58 6.06
N GLN A 119 14.95 -5.67 4.74
CA GLN A 119 14.00 -5.09 3.77
C GLN A 119 13.24 -6.18 3.03
N ALA A 120 13.92 -7.26 2.65
CA ALA A 120 13.30 -8.42 2.04
C ALA A 120 12.40 -9.15 3.03
N LEU A 121 11.21 -9.59 2.60
CA LEU A 121 10.19 -10.30 3.40
C LEU A 121 9.44 -9.47 4.47
N HIS A 122 9.87 -8.25 4.76
CA HIS A 122 9.17 -7.35 5.71
C HIS A 122 8.13 -6.47 5.02
N HIS A 123 8.23 -6.34 3.70
CA HIS A 123 7.43 -5.43 2.89
C HIS A 123 6.66 -6.18 1.81
N TRP A 124 5.68 -5.52 1.22
CA TRP A 124 5.12 -5.94 -0.06
C TRP A 124 6.09 -5.66 -1.19
N GLU A 125 6.11 -6.55 -2.18
CA GLU A 125 6.83 -6.35 -3.44
C GLU A 125 6.48 -4.99 -4.06
N PHE A 126 7.45 -4.07 -4.06
CA PHE A 126 7.21 -2.72 -4.56
C PHE A 126 6.75 -2.74 -6.02
N ARG A 127 7.31 -3.64 -6.85
CA ARG A 127 6.89 -3.80 -8.25
C ARG A 127 5.38 -3.94 -8.45
N PHE A 128 4.67 -4.55 -7.51
CA PHE A 128 3.23 -4.81 -7.62
C PHE A 128 2.37 -3.93 -6.72
N PHE A 129 2.93 -3.45 -5.62
CA PHE A 129 2.21 -2.73 -4.59
C PHE A 129 2.80 -1.34 -4.31
N HIS A 130 3.56 -0.73 -5.22
CA HIS A 130 4.27 0.57 -5.09
C HIS A 130 3.48 1.76 -4.51
N MET A 131 2.15 1.67 -4.44
CA MET A 131 1.28 2.68 -3.83
C MET A 131 0.88 2.33 -2.39
N ASP A 132 1.15 1.11 -1.93
CA ASP A 132 0.86 0.65 -0.58
C ASP A 132 1.90 1.17 0.41
N LEU A 133 1.41 1.50 1.61
CA LEU A 133 2.18 1.98 2.74
C LEU A 133 3.31 1.02 3.12
N MET A 134 3.09 -0.29 3.04
CA MET A 134 4.05 -1.31 3.48
C MET A 134 5.00 -1.77 2.39
N THR A 135 5.31 -0.91 1.42
CA THR A 135 6.42 -1.12 0.49
C THR A 135 7.72 -0.49 1.02
N PRO A 136 8.91 -0.95 0.61
CA PRO A 136 10.20 -0.46 1.14
C PRO A 136 10.57 0.97 0.69
N LEU A 137 9.78 1.60 -0.19
CA LEU A 137 10.13 2.89 -0.79
C LEU A 137 8.91 3.80 -0.94
N PHE A 138 9.03 5.04 -0.47
CA PHE A 138 8.04 6.08 -0.72
C PHE A 138 8.40 6.90 -1.97
N LEU A 139 7.46 6.98 -2.91
CA LEU A 139 7.60 7.80 -4.11
C LEU A 139 7.50 9.29 -3.75
N SER A 140 8.50 10.09 -4.15
CA SER A 140 8.50 11.54 -3.89
C SER A 140 7.28 12.25 -4.50
N GLY A 141 6.64 13.12 -3.72
CA GLY A 141 5.45 13.86 -4.14
C GLY A 141 4.17 13.03 -4.24
N VAL A 142 4.21 11.76 -3.82
CA VAL A 142 3.06 10.84 -3.81
C VAL A 142 2.85 10.33 -2.38
N ARG A 143 1.59 10.29 -1.93
CA ARG A 143 1.22 9.72 -0.63
C ARG A 143 1.00 8.22 -0.76
N SER A 144 1.52 7.48 0.21
CA SER A 144 1.27 6.05 0.32
C SER A 144 -0.17 5.77 0.77
N ARG A 145 -0.63 4.54 0.55
CA ARG A 145 -2.00 4.11 0.86
C ARG A 145 -2.01 2.91 1.78
N VAL A 146 -2.88 2.92 2.78
CA VAL A 146 -3.24 1.70 3.51
C VAL A 146 -4.23 0.92 2.64
N THR A 147 -3.72 0.03 1.78
CA THR A 147 -4.57 -0.72 0.85
C THR A 147 -5.16 -1.97 1.49
N GLY A 148 -6.02 -2.67 0.74
CA GLY A 148 -6.70 -3.87 1.20
C GLY A 148 -5.74 -5.00 1.57
N VAL A 149 -4.58 -5.09 0.92
CA VAL A 149 -3.60 -6.15 1.22
C VAL A 149 -2.98 -5.98 2.61
N THR A 150 -2.70 -4.73 3.02
CA THR A 150 -2.18 -4.40 4.36
C THR A 150 -3.24 -4.64 5.45
N LEU A 151 -4.48 -4.19 5.24
CA LEU A 151 -5.57 -4.50 6.18
C LEU A 151 -5.87 -6.00 6.26
N ALA A 152 -5.81 -6.71 5.13
CA ALA A 152 -5.96 -8.16 5.09
C ALA A 152 -4.92 -8.88 5.94
N ALA A 153 -3.65 -8.46 5.86
CA ALA A 153 -2.59 -9.07 6.67
C ALA A 153 -2.80 -8.84 8.17
N LEU A 154 -3.18 -7.62 8.57
CA LEU A 154 -3.52 -7.31 9.96
C LEU A 154 -4.74 -8.12 10.45
N GLN A 155 -5.75 -8.33 9.61
CA GLN A 155 -6.89 -9.16 9.99
C GLN A 155 -6.56 -10.65 10.05
N ASP A 156 -5.83 -11.16 9.07
CA ASP A 156 -5.43 -12.57 9.00
C ASP A 156 -4.38 -12.93 10.05
N SER A 157 -3.73 -11.94 10.68
CA SER A 157 -2.92 -12.18 11.90
C SER A 157 -3.73 -12.81 13.03
N GLY A 158 -5.05 -12.59 13.04
CA GLY A 158 -5.95 -12.98 14.13
C GLY A 158 -5.92 -12.02 15.33
N TRP A 159 -5.10 -10.97 15.28
CA TRP A 159 -4.95 -10.00 16.37
C TRP A 159 -5.88 -8.79 16.27
N TYR A 160 -6.36 -8.47 15.06
CA TYR A 160 -7.11 -7.25 14.79
C TYR A 160 -8.35 -7.50 13.94
N ALA A 161 -9.36 -6.66 14.13
CA ALA A 161 -10.51 -6.54 13.25
C ALA A 161 -10.53 -5.14 12.63
N PRO A 162 -9.83 -4.93 11.50
CA PRO A 162 -9.75 -3.62 10.87
C PRO A 162 -11.11 -3.18 10.34
N ARG A 163 -11.30 -1.86 10.31
CA ARG A 163 -12.46 -1.22 9.67
C ARG A 163 -12.20 -1.09 8.17
N TRP A 164 -12.81 -1.97 7.38
CA TRP A 164 -12.66 -1.98 5.92
C TRP A 164 -13.18 -0.73 5.22
N ASP A 165 -14.06 0.04 5.87
CA ASP A 165 -14.56 1.33 5.34
C ASP A 165 -13.44 2.38 5.13
N TYR A 166 -12.27 2.18 5.74
CA TYR A 166 -11.11 3.08 5.63
C TYR A 166 -10.07 2.60 4.62
N VAL A 167 -10.31 1.47 3.94
CA VAL A 167 -9.37 0.94 2.94
C VAL A 167 -9.16 1.95 1.83
N GLN A 168 -7.92 2.34 1.59
CA GLN A 168 -7.61 3.22 0.46
C GLN A 168 -7.45 2.34 -0.77
N PRO A 169 -8.33 2.45 -1.78
CA PRO A 169 -8.28 1.56 -2.92
C PRO A 169 -6.95 1.72 -3.67
N PRO A 170 -6.38 0.62 -4.20
CA PRO A 170 -5.31 0.73 -5.18
C PRO A 170 -5.84 1.51 -6.38
N VAL A 171 -4.95 2.10 -7.17
CA VAL A 171 -5.34 2.79 -8.41
C VAL A 171 -5.85 1.72 -9.39
N ALA A 172 -7.16 1.48 -9.40
CA ALA A 172 -7.78 0.32 -10.05
C ALA A 172 -7.47 0.18 -11.55
N ARG A 173 -7.12 1.28 -12.24
CA ARG A 173 -6.73 1.27 -13.67
C ARG A 173 -5.26 0.94 -13.92
N LEU A 174 -4.44 0.88 -12.87
CA LEU A 174 -3.05 0.42 -12.90
C LEU A 174 -2.90 -1.01 -12.36
N ALA A 175 -3.98 -1.79 -12.31
CA ALA A 175 -3.85 -3.21 -11.96
C ALA A 175 -2.97 -3.92 -13.03
N PRO A 176 -1.87 -4.58 -12.65
CA PRO A 176 -0.93 -5.18 -13.60
C PRO A 176 -1.57 -6.22 -14.54
N GLY A 177 -2.57 -6.96 -14.05
CA GLY A 177 -3.15 -8.11 -14.74
C GLY A 177 -2.24 -9.33 -14.68
N CYS A 178 -2.81 -10.52 -14.94
CA CYS A 178 -2.04 -11.77 -14.81
C CYS A 178 -0.82 -11.84 -15.71
N GLU A 179 -0.85 -11.23 -16.89
CA GLU A 179 0.30 -11.22 -17.78
C GLU A 179 1.51 -10.52 -17.13
N ALA A 180 1.32 -9.33 -16.58
CA ALA A 180 2.41 -8.58 -15.96
C ALA A 180 2.89 -9.20 -14.64
N VAL A 181 2.02 -9.96 -13.96
CA VAL A 181 2.37 -10.70 -12.73
C VAL A 181 3.17 -11.98 -13.03
N THR A 182 2.85 -12.69 -14.11
CA THR A 182 3.36 -14.05 -14.37
C THR A 182 4.47 -14.12 -15.42
N THR A 183 4.72 -13.03 -16.17
CA THR A 183 5.78 -12.96 -17.18
C THR A 183 6.85 -11.93 -16.84
N PRO A 184 8.09 -12.06 -17.38
CA PRO A 184 9.11 -11.02 -17.22
C PRO A 184 8.60 -9.65 -17.71
N CYS A 185 8.95 -8.57 -17.02
CA CYS A 185 8.41 -7.25 -17.35
C CYS A 185 8.78 -6.76 -18.76
N ALA A 186 9.95 -7.11 -19.28
CA ALA A 186 10.30 -6.82 -20.68
C ALA A 186 9.35 -7.48 -21.68
N VAL A 187 8.88 -8.71 -21.38
CA VAL A 187 7.94 -9.45 -22.24
C VAL A 187 6.54 -8.84 -22.15
N SER A 188 6.06 -8.58 -20.93
CA SER A 188 4.76 -7.93 -20.70
C SER A 188 4.73 -6.52 -21.33
N GLN A 189 5.80 -5.74 -21.17
CA GLN A 189 5.94 -4.42 -21.79
C GLN A 189 5.90 -4.49 -23.31
N ALA A 190 6.58 -5.45 -23.93
CA ALA A 190 6.60 -5.59 -25.39
C ALA A 190 5.21 -5.88 -25.97
N ARG A 191 4.32 -6.53 -25.21
CA ARG A 191 2.96 -6.84 -25.64
C ARG A 191 1.95 -5.76 -25.28
N SER A 192 2.15 -5.09 -24.14
CA SER A 192 1.28 -4.01 -23.64
C SER A 192 2.10 -2.77 -23.23
N PRO A 193 2.68 -2.02 -24.19
CA PRO A 193 3.56 -0.89 -23.87
C PRO A 193 2.85 0.21 -23.08
N GLY A 194 3.44 0.65 -21.97
CA GLY A 194 2.94 1.80 -21.18
C GLY A 194 1.62 1.54 -20.43
N GLN A 195 1.12 0.30 -20.42
CA GLN A 195 -0.03 -0.08 -19.60
C GLN A 195 0.35 -0.18 -18.11
N TYR A 196 1.34 -1.02 -17.79
CA TYR A 196 1.85 -1.19 -16.44
C TYR A 196 3.36 -1.00 -16.42
N TYR A 197 4.09 -1.80 -17.21
CA TYR A 197 5.52 -1.64 -17.38
C TYR A 197 5.86 -0.65 -18.49
N CYS A 198 6.99 0.01 -18.31
CA CYS A 198 7.50 0.99 -19.26
C CYS A 198 9.03 1.05 -19.19
N SER A 199 9.65 1.65 -20.20
CA SER A 199 11.11 1.80 -20.29
C SER A 199 11.48 3.27 -20.35
N THR A 200 12.54 3.63 -19.63
CA THR A 200 13.19 4.94 -19.72
C THR A 200 14.67 4.76 -20.00
N ASN A 201 15.33 5.80 -20.54
CA ASN A 201 16.79 5.88 -20.58
C ASN A 201 17.35 6.36 -19.22
N GLY A 202 16.86 5.79 -18.11
CA GLY A 202 17.32 6.09 -16.75
C GLY A 202 16.71 7.34 -16.09
N THR A 203 15.85 8.10 -16.78
CA THR A 203 15.13 9.26 -16.20
C THR A 203 13.63 9.16 -16.44
N ALA A 204 12.83 9.59 -15.45
CA ALA A 204 11.40 9.57 -15.59
C ALA A 204 10.94 10.39 -16.81
N SER A 205 10.06 9.83 -17.63
CA SER A 205 9.62 10.46 -18.89
C SER A 205 8.11 10.42 -19.04
N ARG A 206 7.53 11.47 -19.65
CA ARG A 206 6.11 11.48 -20.01
C ARG A 206 5.87 10.46 -21.13
N GLN A 207 4.90 9.58 -20.94
CA GLN A 207 4.51 8.57 -21.91
C GLN A 207 2.99 8.49 -22.01
N ALA A 208 2.50 8.10 -23.19
CA ALA A 208 1.10 7.72 -23.33
C ALA A 208 0.86 6.49 -22.45
N SER A 209 -0.01 6.61 -21.44
CA SER A 209 -0.39 5.48 -20.58
C SER A 209 -1.87 5.20 -20.73
N PRO A 210 -2.23 4.10 -21.42
CA PRO A 210 -3.61 3.63 -21.47
C PRO A 210 -4.17 3.27 -20.07
N GLY A 211 -3.30 3.02 -19.09
CA GLY A 211 -3.66 2.65 -17.71
C GLY A 211 -4.09 3.81 -16.81
N CYS A 212 -4.10 5.05 -17.31
CA CYS A 212 -4.45 6.22 -16.49
C CYS A 212 -5.90 6.68 -16.62
N LEU A 213 -6.39 7.35 -15.56
CA LEU A 213 -7.80 7.79 -15.40
C LEU A 213 -8.33 8.70 -16.51
N SER A 214 -7.45 9.32 -17.30
CA SER A 214 -7.82 10.07 -18.49
C SER A 214 -6.73 9.97 -19.56
N ALA A 215 -7.12 9.77 -20.82
CA ALA A 215 -6.22 9.80 -21.98
C ALA A 215 -5.49 11.16 -22.15
N THR A 216 -5.98 12.21 -21.49
CA THR A 216 -5.38 13.57 -21.52
C THR A 216 -4.36 13.83 -20.42
N VAL A 217 -4.21 12.95 -19.43
CA VAL A 217 -3.17 13.09 -18.40
C VAL A 217 -2.04 12.14 -18.77
N PRO A 218 -0.87 12.65 -19.19
CA PRO A 218 0.23 11.77 -19.57
C PRO A 218 0.62 10.91 -18.37
N GLY A 219 0.80 9.62 -18.64
CA GLY A 219 1.47 8.74 -17.69
C GLY A 219 2.92 9.19 -17.52
N MET A 220 3.46 9.00 -16.34
CA MET A 220 4.87 9.13 -16.06
C MET A 220 5.45 7.73 -16.04
N CYS A 221 6.40 7.47 -16.93
CA CYS A 221 7.21 6.28 -16.83
C CYS A 221 8.31 6.52 -15.80
N GLN A 222 8.25 5.78 -14.70
CA GLN A 222 9.26 5.78 -13.66
C GLN A 222 10.36 4.79 -14.02
N ALA A 223 11.61 5.20 -13.87
CA ALA A 223 12.75 4.29 -14.02
C ALA A 223 12.66 3.16 -12.98
N ALA A 224 13.32 2.03 -13.28
CA ALA A 224 13.42 0.93 -12.33
C ALA A 224 14.02 1.42 -11.01
N THR A 225 13.38 1.05 -9.91
CA THR A 225 13.87 1.27 -8.55
C THR A 225 14.65 0.03 -8.08
N PRO A 226 15.42 0.13 -6.98
CA PRO A 226 16.09 -1.02 -6.37
C PRO A 226 15.16 -2.13 -5.82
N PHE A 227 13.84 -1.95 -5.90
CA PHE A 227 12.80 -2.85 -5.39
C PHE A 227 11.77 -3.24 -6.48
N SER A 228 12.09 -2.94 -7.74
CA SER A 228 11.17 -3.15 -8.88
C SER A 228 11.59 -4.32 -9.76
N ASN A 229 12.55 -5.14 -9.33
CA ASN A 229 13.12 -6.25 -10.07
C ASN A 229 13.64 -5.82 -11.46
N GLY A 230 14.19 -4.61 -11.55
CA GLY A 230 14.67 -3.99 -12.79
C GLY A 230 13.57 -3.49 -13.73
N CYS A 231 12.32 -3.43 -13.29
CA CYS A 231 11.17 -3.05 -14.12
C CYS A 231 10.80 -1.57 -13.95
N GLY A 232 10.75 -0.82 -15.04
CA GLY A 232 10.16 0.51 -15.03
C GLY A 232 8.64 0.43 -14.89
N LEU A 233 8.06 1.31 -14.07
CA LEU A 233 6.63 1.31 -13.74
C LEU A 233 5.95 2.56 -14.28
N THR A 234 4.74 2.38 -14.79
CA THR A 234 3.90 3.50 -15.21
C THR A 234 3.13 4.00 -14.01
N SER A 235 3.30 5.28 -13.69
CA SER A 235 2.47 5.98 -12.72
C SER A 235 1.63 7.04 -13.44
N CYS A 236 0.46 7.34 -12.90
CA CYS A 236 -0.37 8.41 -13.45
C CYS A 236 0.11 9.74 -12.91
N GLY A 237 0.42 10.69 -13.81
CA GLY A 237 0.94 12.00 -13.45
C GLY A 237 0.02 12.69 -12.45
N ALA A 238 0.55 12.95 -11.26
CA ALA A 238 -0.09 13.79 -10.26
C ALA A 238 0.07 15.26 -10.66
N SER A 239 -0.76 15.76 -11.58
CA SER A 239 -1.33 17.07 -11.28
C SER A 239 -2.21 16.80 -10.07
N GLY A 240 -1.78 17.22 -8.86
CA GLY A 240 -2.21 16.79 -7.51
C GLY A 240 -3.71 16.89 -7.16
N LEU A 241 -4.57 16.37 -8.04
CA LEU A 241 -6.02 16.50 -8.11
C LEU A 241 -6.69 15.24 -8.69
N LEU A 242 -5.92 14.24 -9.17
CA LEU A 242 -6.47 13.13 -9.96
C LEU A 242 -6.29 11.73 -9.37
N LEU A 243 -5.68 11.61 -8.19
CA LEU A 243 -6.10 10.55 -7.29
C LEU A 243 -7.38 11.10 -6.67
N THR A 244 -8.55 10.57 -7.06
CA THR A 244 -9.82 10.96 -6.40
C THR A 244 -9.58 11.02 -4.90
N PRO A 245 -9.91 12.14 -4.21
CA PRO A 245 -9.86 12.19 -2.77
C PRO A 245 -10.57 10.96 -2.24
N TRP A 246 -9.82 10.09 -1.55
CA TRP A 246 -10.46 9.06 -0.76
C TRP A 246 -10.88 9.75 0.51
N ASP A 247 -12.16 10.12 0.57
CA ASP A 247 -12.77 10.63 1.78
C ASP A 247 -13.27 9.41 2.57
N PRO A 248 -12.55 8.96 3.62
CA PRO A 248 -13.09 7.93 4.48
C PRO A 248 -14.38 8.44 5.12
N PRO A 249 -15.33 7.56 5.44
CA PRO A 249 -16.50 7.97 6.20
C PRO A 249 -16.07 8.64 7.50
N ALA A 250 -16.71 9.76 7.85
CA ALA A 250 -16.40 10.49 9.08
C ALA A 250 -16.46 9.52 10.27
N PRO A 251 -15.41 9.45 11.11
CA PRO A 251 -15.45 8.59 12.28
C PRO A 251 -16.56 9.09 13.20
N ALA A 252 -17.56 8.23 13.44
CA ALA A 252 -18.73 8.58 14.26
C ALA A 252 -18.39 9.03 15.69
N ASN A 253 -17.14 8.83 16.16
CA ASN A 253 -16.70 9.08 17.54
C ASN A 253 -15.27 9.65 17.70
N LEU A 254 -14.60 10.13 16.63
CA LEU A 254 -13.29 10.79 16.78
C LEU A 254 -13.47 12.31 16.67
N SER A 255 -13.85 12.94 17.78
CA SER A 255 -13.68 14.39 17.93
C SER A 255 -12.20 14.67 18.21
N CYS A 256 -11.44 15.03 17.17
CA CYS A 256 -10.11 15.62 17.34
C CYS A 256 -10.28 17.03 17.96
N PRO A 257 -9.89 17.29 19.22
CA PRO A 257 -10.14 18.59 19.86
C PRO A 257 -9.23 19.72 19.32
N VAL A 258 -8.29 19.41 18.42
CA VAL A 258 -7.19 20.31 18.05
C VAL A 258 -7.61 21.39 17.04
N ALA A 259 -8.76 21.25 16.38
CA ALA A 259 -9.22 22.24 15.41
C ALA A 259 -9.62 23.60 16.03
N SER A 260 -9.73 23.71 17.35
CA SER A 260 -10.13 24.96 18.02
C SER A 260 -8.97 25.83 18.51
N GLN A 261 -7.70 25.44 18.29
CA GLN A 261 -6.54 26.22 18.77
C GLN A 261 -5.65 26.82 17.68
N LEU A 262 -5.87 26.50 16.40
CA LEU A 262 -5.23 27.19 15.28
C LEU A 262 -6.31 28.01 14.58
N GLY A 263 -6.41 29.28 14.94
CA GLY A 263 -7.33 30.26 14.36
C GLY A 263 -7.06 30.50 12.88
N LEU A 264 -7.40 29.55 12.02
CA LEU A 264 -7.66 29.83 10.61
C LEU A 264 -9.07 30.39 10.53
N GLN A 265 -9.16 31.72 10.50
CA GLN A 265 -10.35 32.38 9.99
C GLN A 265 -10.59 31.89 8.57
N ALA A 266 -11.74 31.24 8.37
CA ALA A 266 -12.24 30.91 7.05
C ALA A 266 -12.29 32.21 6.21
N LEU A 267 -11.42 32.29 5.19
CA LEU A 267 -11.51 33.33 4.17
C LEU A 267 -12.82 33.11 3.41
N THR A 268 -13.86 33.78 3.87
CA THR A 268 -15.14 33.89 3.16
C THR A 268 -15.28 35.31 2.63
N GLY A 269 -15.45 35.42 1.31
CA GLY A 269 -16.07 36.57 0.66
C GLY A 269 -15.38 37.04 -0.62
N PRO A 270 -16.12 37.67 -1.57
CA PRO A 270 -17.50 38.11 -1.44
C PRO A 270 -18.48 37.43 -2.41
N THR A 271 -19.69 37.18 -1.92
CA THR A 271 -20.90 36.91 -2.70
C THR A 271 -21.38 38.21 -3.37
N SER A 272 -21.57 38.17 -4.69
CA SER A 272 -22.25 39.23 -5.44
C SER A 272 -23.76 39.12 -5.21
N GLN A 273 -24.30 39.99 -4.37
CA GLN A 273 -25.75 40.23 -4.32
C GLN A 273 -26.12 41.14 -5.49
N THR A 274 -26.94 40.64 -6.42
CA THR A 274 -27.66 41.45 -7.40
C THR A 274 -29.07 41.67 -6.86
N SER A 275 -29.35 42.90 -6.39
CA SER A 275 -30.70 43.37 -6.12
C SER A 275 -31.23 44.07 -7.38
N SER A 276 -32.35 43.59 -7.92
CA SER A 276 -33.17 44.34 -8.86
C SER A 276 -34.15 45.23 -8.08
N PRO A 277 -34.36 46.49 -8.44
CA PRO A 277 -35.40 47.32 -7.84
C PRO A 277 -36.74 47.12 -8.57
N MET A 278 -37.83 47.00 -7.80
CA MET A 278 -39.17 47.33 -8.24
C MET A 278 -39.44 48.81 -7.92
N ALA A 279 -39.62 49.63 -8.96
CA ALA A 279 -40.53 50.77 -9.05
C ALA A 279 -40.59 51.21 -10.52
#